data_AF-A0A2D9EAN5-F1
#
_entry.id   AF-A0A2D9EAN5-F1
#
_cell.length_a   1.000
_cell.length_b   1.000
_cell.length_c   1.000
_cell.angle_alpha   90.00
_cell.angle_beta   90.00
_cell.angle_gamma   90.00
#
_symmetry.space_group_name_H-M   'P 1'
#
loop_
_entity.id
_entity.type
_entity.pdbx_description
1 polymer ?
#
loop_
_entity_poly.entity_id
_entity_poly.type
_entity_poly.pdbx_seq_one_letter_code
_entity_poly.pdbx_strand_id
1 'polypeptide(L)'
;MLLKLNTERPKKEKLLQELTGDSYSFFERIQNKIFGSPRYDIISIEPDIFKEKPPGRICANLEIRKKGVVVYFRFNHDEYAIATSFHQLTVMKGQNLVIQLNSHRLLLKIPKNNQHLTFARNLINLKAKFLESSNIIPANSKGT
;
A
#
# COMPACT_ATOMS: atom_id res chain seq x y z
N MET A 1 8.07 2.87 -4.59
CA MET A 1 9.41 3.05 -3.99
C MET A 1 9.65 1.90 -3.02
N LEU A 2 10.80 1.22 -3.09
CA LEU A 2 11.20 0.16 -2.16
C LEU A 2 12.23 0.73 -1.15
N LEU A 3 12.02 0.49 0.14
CA LEU A 3 12.90 0.92 1.23
C LEU A 3 13.19 -0.23 2.19
N LYS A 4 14.45 -0.38 2.62
CA LYS A 4 14.85 -1.25 3.75
C LYS A 4 14.78 -0.45 5.06
N LEU A 5 13.97 -0.82 6.03
CA LEU A 5 13.63 0.02 7.21
C LEU A 5 14.56 -0.14 8.41
N ASN A 6 15.47 -1.13 8.42
CA ASN A 6 16.34 -1.41 9.57
C ASN A 6 17.33 -0.28 9.88
N THR A 7 17.66 0.56 8.90
CA THR A 7 18.60 1.68 9.04
C THR A 7 17.90 3.00 8.74
N GLU A 8 18.31 4.10 9.38
CA GLU A 8 17.78 5.44 9.12
C GLU A 8 16.25 5.55 9.16
N ARG A 9 15.60 4.78 10.05
CA ARG A 9 14.14 4.67 10.12
C ARG A 9 13.41 6.02 10.13
N PRO A 10 13.80 7.05 10.91
CA PRO A 10 13.09 8.34 10.90
C PRO A 10 13.08 9.01 9.52
N LYS A 11 14.20 8.96 8.78
CA LYS A 11 14.28 9.51 7.42
C LYS A 11 13.38 8.73 6.47
N LYS A 12 13.39 7.39 6.56
CA LYS A 12 12.58 6.52 5.70
C LYS A 12 11.08 6.66 5.97
N GLU A 13 10.68 6.79 7.22
CA GLU A 13 9.29 7.07 7.57
C GLU A 13 8.83 8.44 7.04
N LYS A 14 9.70 9.45 7.12
CA LYS A 14 9.41 10.76 6.51
C LYS A 14 9.20 10.64 4.99
N LEU A 15 10.05 9.89 4.29
CA LEU A 15 9.88 9.64 2.85
C LEU A 15 8.57 8.88 2.54
N LEU A 16 8.21 7.90 3.38
CA LEU A 16 6.93 7.20 3.26
C LEU A 16 5.75 8.16 3.45
N GLN A 17 5.81 9.03 4.46
CA GLN A 17 4.79 10.03 4.77
C GLN A 17 4.63 11.08 3.67
N GLU A 18 5.74 11.56 3.10
CA GLU A 18 5.72 12.50 1.97
C GLU A 18 5.04 11.87 0.74
N LEU A 19 5.33 10.60 0.44
CA LEU A 19 4.77 9.89 -0.72
C LEU A 19 3.31 9.46 -0.54
N THR A 20 2.96 8.95 0.65
CA THR A 20 1.69 8.25 0.89
C THR A 20 0.77 8.95 1.88
N GLY A 21 1.19 10.10 2.41
CA GLY A 21 0.51 10.80 3.49
C GLY A 21 0.67 10.10 4.84
N ASP A 22 0.09 10.71 5.87
CA ASP A 22 0.09 10.15 7.22
C ASP A 22 -0.68 8.83 7.28
N SER A 23 -0.31 8.00 8.25
CA SER A 23 -1.17 6.93 8.72
C SER A 23 -2.46 7.49 9.30
N TYR A 24 -3.55 6.74 9.17
CA TYR A 24 -4.80 7.09 9.84
C TYR A 24 -4.66 6.83 11.34
N SER A 25 -5.00 7.83 12.15
CA SER A 25 -5.17 7.69 13.60
C SER A 25 -6.29 6.69 13.94
N PHE A 26 -6.30 6.20 15.18
CA PHE A 26 -7.31 5.24 15.63
C PHE A 26 -8.75 5.74 15.40
N PHE A 27 -9.03 7.00 15.72
CA PHE A 27 -10.34 7.60 15.51
C PHE A 27 -10.70 7.72 14.02
N GLU A 28 -9.76 8.19 13.18
CA GLU A 28 -10.00 8.29 11.74
C GLU A 28 -10.22 6.90 11.11
N ARG A 29 -9.54 5.86 11.61
CA ARG A 29 -9.73 4.48 11.14
C ARG A 29 -11.14 3.98 11.41
N ILE A 30 -11.70 4.25 12.59
CA ILE A 30 -13.08 3.88 12.91
C ILE A 30 -14.06 4.66 12.03
N GLN A 31 -13.88 5.99 11.94
CA GLN A 31 -14.76 6.87 11.16
C GLN A 31 -14.79 6.50 9.67
N ASN A 32 -13.62 6.19 9.09
CA ASN A 32 -13.48 5.83 7.68
C ASN A 32 -13.57 4.32 7.42
N LYS A 33 -13.94 3.52 8.44
CA LYS A 33 -14.05 2.06 8.37
C LYS A 33 -12.76 1.38 7.86
N ILE A 34 -11.59 1.94 8.17
CA ILE A 34 -10.27 1.47 7.72
C ILE A 34 -9.77 0.36 8.64
N PHE A 35 -10.21 -0.85 8.33
CA PHE A 35 -9.71 -2.06 8.95
C PHE A 35 -8.38 -2.49 8.33
N GLY A 36 -7.50 -3.05 9.16
CA GLY A 36 -6.18 -3.51 8.71
C GLY A 36 -6.30 -4.60 7.66
N SER A 37 -5.28 -4.72 6.82
CA SER A 37 -5.21 -5.84 5.88
C SER A 37 -5.10 -7.16 6.65
N PRO A 38 -5.62 -8.28 6.10
CA PRO A 38 -5.12 -9.56 6.54
C PRO A 38 -3.64 -9.70 6.13
N ARG A 39 -2.96 -10.69 6.71
CA ARG A 39 -1.61 -11.07 6.28
C ARG A 39 -1.70 -11.84 4.97
N TYR A 40 -0.99 -11.38 3.94
CA TYR A 40 -0.91 -12.05 2.63
C TYR A 40 0.41 -12.79 2.48
N ASP A 41 0.41 -13.86 1.69
CA ASP A 41 1.66 -14.51 1.29
C ASP A 41 2.14 -13.91 -0.02
N ILE A 42 3.41 -13.51 -0.04
CA ILE A 42 4.02 -13.06 -1.28
C ILE A 42 4.35 -14.30 -2.11
N ILE A 43 3.67 -14.42 -3.26
CA ILE A 43 3.96 -15.47 -4.25
C ILE A 43 5.13 -15.03 -5.12
N SER A 44 5.11 -13.78 -5.58
CA SER A 44 6.20 -13.17 -6.36
C SER A 44 6.22 -11.65 -6.21
N ILE A 45 7.40 -11.07 -6.48
CA ILE A 45 7.62 -9.63 -6.65
C ILE A 45 8.38 -9.43 -7.95
N GLU A 46 7.98 -8.46 -8.75
CA GLU A 46 8.66 -8.05 -9.98
C GLU A 46 9.06 -6.57 -9.87
N PRO A 47 10.30 -6.17 -10.21
CA PRO A 47 11.44 -7.05 -10.46
C PRO A 47 11.75 -7.93 -9.25
N ASP A 48 12.39 -9.08 -9.48
CA ASP A 48 12.72 -9.98 -8.39
C ASP A 48 13.76 -9.30 -7.47
N ILE A 49 13.37 -9.14 -6.21
CA ILE A 49 14.20 -8.55 -5.16
C ILE A 49 14.73 -9.62 -4.20
N PHE A 50 14.23 -10.85 -4.32
CA PHE A 50 14.75 -12.00 -3.61
C PHE A 50 15.90 -12.53 -4.46
N LYS A 51 17.09 -11.94 -4.30
CA LYS A 51 18.32 -12.31 -5.03
C LYS A 51 18.62 -13.83 -5.01
N GLU A 52 18.07 -14.54 -4.03
CA GLU A 52 18.13 -15.99 -3.86
C GLU A 52 16.75 -16.54 -3.51
N LYS A 53 16.54 -17.84 -3.75
CA LYS A 53 15.28 -18.51 -3.40
C LYS A 53 15.02 -18.35 -1.89
N PRO A 54 13.95 -17.67 -1.47
CA PRO A 54 13.71 -17.43 -0.06
C PRO A 54 13.55 -18.78 0.66
N PRO A 55 14.24 -18.98 1.80
CA PRO A 55 14.21 -20.26 2.51
C PRO A 55 12.83 -20.57 3.12
N GLY A 56 11.88 -19.64 3.05
CA GLY A 56 10.56 -19.81 3.63
C GLY A 56 9.51 -18.82 3.11
N ARG A 57 8.33 -18.93 3.72
CA ARG A 57 7.16 -18.11 3.41
C ARG A 57 7.39 -16.65 3.79
N ILE A 58 7.34 -15.77 2.80
CA ILE A 58 7.36 -14.32 3.01
C ILE A 58 5.92 -13.81 3.10
N CYS A 59 5.64 -13.07 4.16
CA CYS A 59 4.32 -12.49 4.40
C CYS A 59 4.37 -10.96 4.26
N ALA A 60 3.30 -10.39 3.71
CA ALA A 60 3.09 -8.96 3.59
C ALA A 60 1.87 -8.48 4.38
N ASN A 61 1.98 -7.28 4.95
CA ASN A 61 0.86 -6.51 5.47
C ASN A 61 0.73 -5.22 4.65
N LEU A 62 -0.50 -4.80 4.40
CA LEU A 62 -0.80 -3.58 3.67
C LEU A 62 -1.44 -2.56 4.59
N GLU A 63 -0.88 -1.36 4.54
CA GLU A 63 -1.41 -0.19 5.22
C GLU A 63 -1.97 0.78 4.19
N ILE A 64 -3.23 1.16 4.37
CA ILE A 64 -3.84 2.26 3.64
C ILE A 64 -3.48 3.55 4.39
N ARG A 65 -2.85 4.49 3.70
CA ARG A 65 -2.50 5.83 4.23
C ARG A 65 -3.31 6.91 3.49
N LYS A 66 -3.25 8.15 3.97
CA LYS A 66 -4.13 9.24 3.51
C LYS A 66 -4.04 9.54 2.00
N LYS A 67 -2.89 9.29 1.38
CA LYS A 67 -2.61 9.58 -0.04
C LYS A 67 -2.10 8.36 -0.82
N GLY A 68 -2.06 7.18 -0.21
CA GLY A 68 -1.45 6.01 -0.84
C GLY A 68 -1.49 4.74 -0.01
N VAL A 69 -0.62 3.80 -0.37
CA VAL A 69 -0.50 2.49 0.28
C VAL A 69 0.96 2.17 0.55
N VAL A 70 1.21 1.51 1.67
CA VAL A 70 2.49 0.91 2.01
C VAL A 70 2.32 -0.59 2.20
N VAL A 71 3.19 -1.38 1.58
CA VAL A 71 3.28 -2.83 1.75
C VAL A 71 4.53 -3.14 2.56
N TYR A 72 4.35 -3.69 3.75
CA TYR A 72 5.45 -4.10 4.62
C TYR A 72 5.65 -5.61 4.56
N PHE A 73 6.89 -6.04 4.47
CA PHE A 73 7.27 -7.45 4.58
C PHE A 73 8.66 -7.57 5.19
N ARG A 74 9.00 -8.78 5.64
CA ARG A 74 10.34 -9.10 6.16
C ARG A 74 11.01 -10.12 5.27
N PHE A 75 12.28 -9.91 4.98
CA PHE A 75 13.12 -10.82 4.20
C PHE A 75 14.55 -10.78 4.73
N ASN A 76 15.17 -11.93 4.99
CA ASN A 76 16.54 -12.05 5.51
C ASN A 76 16.85 -11.12 6.70
N HIS A 77 16.00 -11.16 7.74
CA HIS A 77 16.08 -10.32 8.95
C HIS A 77 15.90 -8.81 8.75
N ASP A 78 15.68 -8.37 7.50
CA ASP A 78 15.40 -6.99 7.17
C ASP A 78 13.91 -6.77 6.96
N GLU A 79 13.43 -5.64 7.43
CA GLU A 79 12.10 -5.11 7.15
C GLU A 79 12.15 -4.24 5.90
N TYR A 80 11.20 -4.43 5.00
CA TYR A 80 11.06 -3.67 3.79
C TYR A 80 9.68 -3.04 3.69
N ALA A 81 9.62 -1.86 3.08
CA ALA A 81 8.39 -1.18 2.70
C ALA A 81 8.40 -0.89 1.19
N ILE A 82 7.35 -1.28 0.49
CA ILE A 82 7.06 -0.80 -0.86
C ILE A 82 5.87 0.14 -0.81
N ALA A 83 6.07 1.39 -1.21
CA ALA A 83 5.07 2.44 -1.11
C ALA A 83 4.78 3.09 -2.46
N THR A 84 3.54 3.53 -2.62
CA THR A 84 3.07 4.30 -3.79
C THR A 84 1.91 5.22 -3.42
N SER A 85 1.77 6.33 -4.15
CA SER A 85 0.58 7.18 -4.05
C SER A 85 -0.64 6.51 -4.72
N PHE A 86 -1.85 6.95 -4.36
CA PHE A 86 -3.09 6.44 -4.95
C PHE A 86 -3.19 6.69 -6.46
N HIS A 87 -2.54 7.74 -6.99
CA HIS A 87 -2.48 8.00 -8.43
C HIS A 87 -1.79 6.86 -9.21
N GLN A 88 -0.75 6.26 -8.64
CA GLN A 88 0.07 5.24 -9.29
C GLN A 88 -0.30 3.81 -8.87
N LEU A 89 -1.17 3.66 -7.86
CA LEU A 89 -1.59 2.36 -7.36
C LEU A 89 -2.53 1.66 -8.35
N THR A 90 -2.24 0.42 -8.73
CA THR A 90 -3.21 -0.45 -9.42
C THR A 90 -3.48 -1.70 -8.60
N VAL A 91 -4.76 -2.07 -8.49
CA VAL A 91 -5.21 -3.24 -7.72
C VAL A 91 -6.07 -4.09 -8.63
N MET A 92 -5.72 -5.37 -8.78
CA MET A 92 -6.51 -6.34 -9.54
C MET A 92 -6.76 -7.56 -8.65
N LYS A 93 -8.00 -8.06 -8.67
CA LYS A 93 -8.39 -9.26 -7.93
C LYS A 93 -8.72 -10.37 -8.91
N GLY A 94 -8.00 -11.48 -8.82
CA GLY A 94 -8.35 -12.76 -9.45
C GLY A 94 -8.43 -13.86 -8.38
N GLN A 95 -7.81 -15.02 -8.65
CA GLN A 95 -7.55 -16.04 -7.62
C GLN A 95 -6.56 -15.52 -6.54
N ASN A 96 -5.66 -14.63 -6.96
CA ASN A 96 -4.71 -13.93 -6.12
C ASN A 96 -4.97 -12.42 -6.20
N LEU A 97 -4.43 -11.68 -5.24
CA LEU A 97 -4.41 -10.23 -5.23
C LEU A 97 -3.16 -9.74 -5.95
N VAL A 98 -3.32 -8.95 -7.01
CA VAL A 98 -2.21 -8.31 -7.73
C VAL A 98 -2.20 -6.83 -7.39
N ILE A 99 -1.05 -6.33 -6.95
CA ILE A 99 -0.87 -4.91 -6.64
C ILE A 99 0.35 -4.39 -7.39
N GLN A 100 0.13 -3.36 -8.20
CA GLN A 100 1.18 -2.58 -8.85
C GLN A 100 1.46 -1.32 -8.02
N LEU A 101 2.70 -1.18 -7.58
CA LEU A 101 3.24 -0.10 -6.77
C LEU A 101 4.37 0.59 -7.55
N ASN A 102 4.01 1.49 -8.47
CA ASN A 102 4.97 2.16 -9.35
C ASN A 102 5.80 1.10 -10.14
N SER A 103 7.11 1.00 -9.90
CA SER A 103 8.01 0.05 -10.56
C SER A 103 7.95 -1.39 -10.04
N HIS A 104 7.11 -1.68 -9.04
CA HIS A 104 7.02 -3.02 -8.46
C HIS A 104 5.63 -3.64 -8.63
N ARG A 105 5.57 -4.93 -8.97
CA ARG A 105 4.34 -5.72 -9.03
C ARG A 105 4.42 -6.84 -8.00
N LEU A 106 3.38 -6.98 -7.18
CA LEU A 106 3.29 -8.06 -6.19
C LEU A 106 2.12 -8.98 -6.53
N LEU A 107 2.39 -10.28 -6.53
CA LEU A 107 1.36 -11.32 -6.55
C LEU A 107 1.19 -11.89 -5.14
N LEU A 108 0.00 -11.71 -4.58
CA LEU A 108 -0.30 -12.01 -3.18
C LEU A 108 -1.38 -13.10 -3.07
N LYS A 109 -1.09 -14.14 -2.30
CA LYS A 109 -2.07 -15.19 -1.99
C LYS A 109 -3.14 -14.64 -1.05
N ILE A 110 -4.40 -14.71 -1.48
CA ILE A 110 -5.53 -14.28 -0.66
C ILE A 110 -5.76 -15.32 0.46
N PRO A 111 -5.83 -14.90 1.74
CA PRO A 111 -6.15 -15.81 2.83
C PRO A 111 -7.60 -16.28 2.74
N LYS A 112 -7.91 -17.46 3.30
CA LYS A 112 -9.26 -18.06 3.33
C LYS A 112 -10.21 -17.37 4.33
N ASN A 113 -10.14 -16.04 4.46
CA ASN A 113 -10.98 -15.26 5.36
C ASN A 113 -11.64 -14.08 4.63
N ASN A 114 -12.71 -13.56 5.22
CA ASN A 114 -13.48 -12.46 4.64
C ASN A 114 -12.80 -11.08 4.83
N GLN A 115 -11.72 -11.00 5.62
CA GLN A 115 -11.03 -9.73 5.89
C GLN A 115 -10.45 -9.12 4.60
N HIS A 116 -10.00 -9.96 3.65
CA HIS A 116 -9.52 -9.49 2.35
C HIS A 116 -10.60 -8.70 1.59
N LEU A 117 -11.85 -9.16 1.60
CA LEU A 117 -12.94 -8.50 0.88
C LEU A 117 -13.22 -7.11 1.47
N THR A 118 -13.24 -7.00 2.80
CA THR A 118 -13.42 -5.71 3.50
C THR A 118 -12.24 -4.77 3.20
N PHE A 119 -11.01 -5.27 3.32
CA PHE A 119 -9.81 -4.49 3.02
C PHE A 119 -9.79 -3.97 1.58
N ALA A 120 -10.06 -4.84 0.60
CA ALA A 120 -10.05 -4.47 -0.82
C ALA A 120 -11.12 -3.42 -1.15
N ARG A 121 -12.33 -3.56 -0.60
CA ARG A 121 -13.40 -2.55 -0.76
C ARG A 121 -12.98 -1.20 -0.19
N ASN A 122 -12.44 -1.18 1.03
CA ASN A 122 -11.98 0.05 1.67
C ASN A 122 -10.86 0.72 0.87
N LEU A 123 -9.91 -0.06 0.37
CA LEU A 123 -8.82 0.44 -0.44
C LEU A 123 -9.32 1.11 -1.72
N ILE A 124 -10.24 0.46 -2.44
CA ILE A 124 -10.82 1.00 -3.67
C ILE A 124 -11.61 2.28 -3.40
N ASN A 125 -12.45 2.29 -2.36
CA ASN A 125 -13.27 3.45 -2.00
C ASN A 125 -12.41 4.67 -1.61
N LEU A 126 -11.35 4.46 -0.81
CA LEU A 126 -10.46 5.55 -0.39
C LEU A 126 -9.61 6.06 -1.55
N LYS A 127 -9.14 5.15 -2.43
CA LYS A 127 -8.49 5.55 -3.67
C LYS A 127 -9.42 6.41 -4.53
N ALA A 128 -10.67 5.98 -4.74
CA ALA A 128 -11.64 6.71 -5.55
C ALA A 128 -11.90 8.12 -4.97
N LYS A 129 -12.20 8.21 -3.67
CA LYS A 129 -12.41 9.48 -2.95
C LYS A 129 -11.22 10.43 -3.10
N PHE A 130 -9.99 9.92 -2.98
CA PHE A 130 -8.78 10.72 -3.13
C PHE A 130 -8.61 11.25 -4.57
N LEU A 131 -8.87 10.41 -5.57
CA LEU A 131 -8.78 10.80 -6.98
C LEU A 131 -9.85 11.85 -7.35
N GLU A 132 -11.07 11.70 -6.85
CA GLU A 132 -12.14 12.68 -7.02
C GLU A 132 -11.75 14.04 -6.44
N SER A 133 -11.25 14.08 -5.19
CA SER A 133 -10.82 15.35 -4.58
C SER A 133 -9.64 16.02 -5.29
N SER A 134 -8.79 15.23 -5.94
CA SER A 134 -7.61 15.75 -6.65
C SER A 134 -7.95 16.31 -8.04
N ASN A 135 -9.10 15.92 -8.61
CA ASN A 135 -9.56 16.36 -9.93
C ASN A 135 -10.44 17.61 -9.87
N ILE A 136 -10.78 18.11 -8.68
CA ILE A 136 -11.47 19.39 -8.52
C ILE A 136 -10.47 20.52 -8.79
N ILE A 137 -10.37 20.93 -10.04
CA ILE A 137 -9.73 22.20 -10.43
C ILE A 137 -10.54 23.32 -9.76
N PRO A 138 -9.93 24.26 -9.00
CA PRO A 138 -10.66 25.42 -8.52
C PRO A 138 -11.20 26.20 -9.74
N ALA A 139 -12.52 26.28 -9.85
CA ALA A 139 -13.18 27.05 -10.89
C ALA A 139 -12.84 28.53 -10.72
N ASN A 140 -12.14 29.11 -11.71
CA ASN A 140 -12.00 30.53 -12.00
C ASN A 140 -11.61 31.48 -10.83
N SER A 141 -10.33 31.84 -10.76
CA SER A 141 -9.98 33.25 -10.53
C SER A 141 -10.34 34.01 -11.81
N LYS A 142 -11.56 34.57 -11.85
CA LYS A 142 -12.00 35.48 -12.91
C LYS A 142 -10.98 36.61 -13.03
N GLY A 143 -10.59 36.88 -14.28
CA GLY A 143 -9.78 38.04 -14.63
C GLY A 143 -10.45 39.33 -14.17
N THR A 144 -9.62 40.22 -13.62
CA THR A 144 -9.86 41.65 -13.49
C THR A 144 -8.97 42.37 -14.48
#